data_AF-A0A845BNF6-F1
#
_entry.id   AF-A0A845BNF6-F1
#
_cell.length_a   1.000
_cell.length_b   1.000
_cell.length_c   1.000
_cell.angle_alpha   90.00
_cell.angle_beta   90.00
_cell.angle_gamma   90.00
#
_symmetry.space_group_name_H-M   'P 1'
#
loop_
_entity.id
_entity.type
_entity.pdbx_description
1 polymer ?
#
loop_
_entity_poly.entity_id
_entity_poly.type
_entity_poly.pdbx_seq_one_letter_code
_entity_poly.pdbx_strand_id
1 'polypeptide(L)'
;MIDIQIDSTNVINALKRLEQATLKRAPLMRSIAGIMADAVEENFAQQGRPKWQGLKPPGRPGGQILQKSGRLAASITPASDADSAQVGTNVKYAAIHQFGGKTAAHEIRPRHAKALRFGGRFAKKVNHPGSDIPARPFLALGETDLQDIEDTVSDYLRAALGE
;
A
#
# COMPACT_ATOMS: atom_id res chain seq x y z
N MET A 1 -61.25 4.57 -13.14
CA MET A 1 -59.78 4.60 -13.25
C MET A 1 -59.27 4.99 -11.87
N ILE A 2 -58.44 4.17 -11.24
CA ILE A 2 -57.86 4.48 -9.93
C ILE A 2 -56.41 4.90 -10.22
N ASP A 3 -56.12 6.17 -9.97
CA ASP A 3 -54.78 6.74 -10.12
C ASP A 3 -54.13 6.91 -8.75
N ILE A 4 -52.87 6.49 -8.62
CA ILE A 4 -52.04 6.74 -7.44
C ILE A 4 -51.09 7.89 -7.80
N GLN A 5 -51.19 9.01 -7.09
CA GLN A 5 -50.27 10.14 -7.20
C GLN A 5 -49.29 10.08 -6.02
N ILE A 6 -47.99 9.98 -6.32
CA ILE A 6 -46.93 9.99 -5.30
C ILE A 6 -46.52 11.44 -5.05
N ASP A 7 -46.47 11.86 -3.77
CA ASP A 7 -45.82 13.12 -3.40
C ASP A 7 -44.33 13.03 -3.71
N SER A 8 -43.96 13.65 -4.83
CA SER A 8 -42.61 13.58 -5.40
C SER A 8 -41.63 14.51 -4.69
N THR A 9 -42.09 15.35 -3.75
CA THR A 9 -41.24 16.33 -3.04
C THR A 9 -40.09 15.64 -2.29
N ASN A 10 -40.40 14.57 -1.57
CA ASN A 10 -39.40 13.81 -0.81
C ASN A 10 -38.40 13.10 -1.72
N VAL A 11 -38.88 12.53 -2.84
CA VAL A 11 -38.04 11.87 -3.84
C VAL A 11 -37.08 12.88 -4.48
N ILE A 12 -37.57 14.04 -4.91
CA ILE A 12 -36.75 15.10 -5.50
C ILE A 12 -35.71 15.61 -4.50
N ASN A 13 -36.09 15.78 -3.23
CA ASN A 13 -35.14 16.22 -2.19
C ASN A 13 -34.06 15.17 -1.91
N ALA A 14 -34.39 13.87 -1.91
CA ALA A 14 -33.43 12.79 -1.80
C ALA A 14 -32.43 12.80 -2.97
N LEU A 15 -32.92 12.92 -4.21
CA LEU A 15 -32.07 13.03 -5.40
C LEU A 15 -31.13 14.23 -5.34
N LYS A 16 -31.60 15.40 -4.89
CA LYS A 16 -30.76 16.59 -4.68
C LYS A 16 -29.65 16.35 -3.65
N ARG A 17 -29.94 15.62 -2.56
CA ARG A 17 -28.90 15.28 -1.56
C ARG A 17 -27.84 14.36 -2.14
N LEU A 18 -28.24 13.35 -2.91
CA LEU A 18 -27.31 12.47 -3.61
C LEU A 18 -26.44 13.24 -4.60
N GLU A 19 -27.03 14.13 -5.40
CA GLU A 19 -26.30 15.02 -6.31
C GLU A 19 -25.23 15.81 -5.54
N GLN A 20 -25.60 16.44 -4.41
CA GLN A 20 -24.64 17.18 -3.58
C GLN A 20 -23.56 16.29 -2.96
N ALA A 21 -23.88 15.06 -2.57
CA ALA A 21 -22.91 14.09 -2.05
C ALA A 21 -21.87 13.71 -3.12
N THR A 22 -22.32 13.50 -4.36
CA THR A 22 -21.39 13.23 -5.49
C THR A 22 -20.49 14.41 -5.84
N LEU A 23 -20.85 15.64 -5.42
CA LEU A 23 -19.97 16.81 -5.53
C LEU A 23 -19.01 16.92 -4.35
N LYS A 24 -19.43 16.51 -3.14
CA LYS A 24 -18.65 16.63 -1.89
C LYS A 24 -17.85 15.37 -1.56
N ARG A 25 -17.09 14.83 -2.52
CA ARG A 25 -16.39 13.53 -2.43
C ARG A 25 -15.18 13.49 -1.51
N ALA A 26 -14.61 14.62 -1.11
CA ALA A 26 -13.37 14.66 -0.31
C ALA A 26 -13.42 13.85 1.01
N PRO A 27 -14.52 13.83 1.80
CA PRO A 27 -14.63 12.95 2.97
C PRO A 27 -14.62 11.46 2.60
N LEU A 28 -15.32 11.07 1.53
CA LEU A 28 -15.33 9.69 1.03
C LEU A 28 -13.92 9.25 0.62
N MET A 29 -13.24 10.07 -0.19
CA MET A 29 -11.86 9.76 -0.64
C MET A 29 -10.87 9.66 0.52
N ARG A 30 -11.07 10.44 1.59
CA ARG A 30 -10.28 10.29 2.83
C ARG A 30 -10.52 8.95 3.52
N SER A 31 -11.77 8.50 3.62
CA SER A 31 -12.08 7.19 4.20
C SER A 31 -11.46 6.06 3.37
N ILE A 32 -11.57 6.13 2.04
CA ILE A 32 -10.95 5.17 1.12
C ILE A 32 -9.42 5.13 1.30
N ALA A 33 -8.76 6.29 1.40
CA ALA A 33 -7.32 6.34 1.64
C ALA A 33 -6.92 5.73 3.00
N GLY A 34 -7.79 5.83 4.01
CA GLY A 34 -7.63 5.16 5.31
C GLY A 34 -7.66 3.64 5.16
N ILE A 35 -8.68 3.09 4.50
CA ILE A 35 -8.81 1.65 4.23
C ILE A 35 -7.58 1.12 3.47
N MET A 36 -7.12 1.86 2.46
CA MET A 36 -5.92 1.51 1.73
C MET A 36 -4.66 1.49 2.62
N ALA A 37 -4.55 2.41 3.59
CA ALA A 37 -3.44 2.42 4.53
C ALA A 37 -3.48 1.23 5.49
N ASP A 38 -4.66 0.91 6.03
CA ASP A 38 -4.88 -0.23 6.91
C ASP A 38 -4.56 -1.55 6.19
N ALA A 39 -4.97 -1.68 4.92
CA ALA A 39 -4.61 -2.82 4.08
C ALA A 39 -3.09 -2.97 3.90
N VAL A 40 -2.36 -1.86 3.76
CA VAL A 40 -0.89 -1.89 3.68
C VAL A 40 -0.26 -2.31 5.00
N GLU A 41 -0.77 -1.81 6.14
CA GLU A 41 -0.32 -2.24 7.46
C GLU A 41 -0.53 -3.74 7.67
N GLU A 42 -1.68 -4.26 7.29
CA GLU A 42 -2.00 -5.68 7.34
C GLU A 42 -1.07 -6.51 6.45
N ASN A 43 -0.71 -6.01 5.26
CA ASN A 43 0.30 -6.66 4.41
C ASN A 43 1.63 -6.81 5.13
N PHE A 44 2.08 -5.81 5.91
CA PHE A 44 3.31 -5.93 6.70
C PHE A 44 3.15 -6.92 7.86
N ALA A 45 2.05 -6.85 8.59
CA ALA A 45 1.77 -7.74 9.72
C ALA A 45 1.71 -9.21 9.28
N GLN A 46 1.04 -9.47 8.16
CA GLN A 46 0.94 -10.81 7.57
C GLN A 46 2.18 -11.20 6.77
N GLN A 47 3.16 -10.33 6.55
CA GLN A 47 4.29 -10.60 5.66
C GLN A 47 3.86 -10.96 4.23
N GLY A 48 2.87 -10.23 3.73
CA GLY A 48 2.31 -10.29 2.38
C GLY A 48 0.92 -10.93 2.30
N ARG A 49 0.06 -10.35 1.46
CA ARG A 49 -1.22 -10.90 1.01
C ARG A 49 -1.26 -10.84 -0.54
N PRO A 50 -0.80 -11.87 -1.27
CA PRO A 50 -0.30 -13.17 -0.80
C PRO A 50 1.08 -13.10 -0.12
N LYS A 51 1.41 -14.13 0.66
CA LYS A 51 2.66 -14.20 1.44
C LYS A 51 3.89 -13.94 0.57
N TRP A 52 4.78 -13.10 1.04
CA TRP A 52 6.05 -12.82 0.37
C TRP A 52 6.97 -14.03 0.41
N GLN A 53 7.89 -14.07 -0.56
CA GLN A 53 8.93 -15.09 -0.55
C GLN A 53 9.77 -15.00 0.73
N GLY A 54 9.81 -16.13 1.45
CA GLY A 54 10.51 -16.29 2.70
C GLY A 54 12.00 -15.92 2.61
N LEU A 55 12.53 -15.46 3.73
CA LEU A 55 13.96 -15.21 3.91
C LEU A 55 14.50 -16.17 4.96
N LYS A 56 15.83 -16.35 4.99
CA LYS A 56 16.47 -16.97 6.16
C LYS A 56 16.04 -16.21 7.41
N PRO A 57 15.80 -16.90 8.55
CA PRO A 57 15.37 -16.25 9.78
C PRO A 57 16.30 -15.06 10.05
N PRO A 58 15.75 -13.87 10.27
CA PRO A 58 16.59 -12.74 10.62
C PRO A 58 17.36 -13.12 11.89
N GLY A 59 18.60 -12.65 12.04
CA GLY A 59 19.45 -12.94 13.21
C GLY A 59 18.94 -12.35 14.53
N ARG A 60 17.65 -12.01 14.61
CA ARG A 60 16.95 -11.50 15.77
C ARG A 60 15.64 -12.29 15.95
N PRO A 61 15.30 -12.69 17.18
CA PRO A 61 14.03 -13.36 17.46
C PRO A 61 12.83 -12.54 16.95
N GLY A 62 11.88 -13.20 16.29
CA GLY A 62 10.61 -12.59 15.85
C GLY A 62 10.70 -11.55 14.72
N GLY A 63 11.82 -11.46 13.99
CA GLY A 63 11.94 -10.47 12.92
C GLY A 63 11.01 -10.77 11.73
N GLN A 64 10.23 -9.77 11.33
CA GLN A 64 9.37 -9.83 10.14
C GLN A 64 10.12 -9.44 8.85
N ILE A 65 9.67 -9.95 7.71
CA ILE A 65 10.15 -9.59 6.37
C ILE A 65 9.85 -8.10 6.08
N LEU A 66 10.74 -7.43 5.35
CA LEU A 66 10.72 -5.98 5.07
C LEU A 66 10.77 -5.05 6.31
N GLN A 67 10.88 -5.60 7.53
CA GLN A 67 10.75 -4.85 8.77
C GLN A 67 12.08 -4.71 9.53
N LYS A 68 13.24 -4.49 8.88
CA LYS A 68 14.54 -4.43 9.60
C LYS A 68 14.56 -3.36 10.71
N SER A 69 14.27 -2.10 10.38
CA SER A 69 14.11 -1.04 11.37
C SER A 69 12.67 -0.50 11.44
N GLY A 70 11.74 -1.14 10.74
CA GLY A 70 10.37 -0.63 10.52
C GLY A 70 10.28 0.57 9.58
N ARG A 71 11.39 1.12 9.07
CA ARG A 71 11.39 2.37 8.28
C ARG A 71 10.46 2.35 7.07
N LEU A 72 10.39 1.23 6.34
CA LEU A 72 9.50 1.14 5.17
C LEU A 72 8.04 1.22 5.59
N ALA A 73 7.61 0.37 6.53
CA ALA A 73 6.24 0.36 7.05
C ALA A 73 5.86 1.72 7.65
N ALA A 74 6.73 2.30 8.49
CA ALA A 74 6.50 3.62 9.11
C ALA A 74 6.54 4.80 8.13
N SER A 75 6.94 4.60 6.87
CA SER A 75 6.97 5.64 5.84
C SER A 75 5.74 5.64 4.94
N ILE A 76 4.83 4.70 5.14
CA ILE A 76 3.58 4.64 4.39
C ILE A 76 2.72 5.83 4.81
N THR A 77 2.21 6.56 3.83
CA THR A 77 1.38 7.75 4.08
C THR A 77 0.18 7.72 3.14
N PRO A 78 -1.05 7.82 3.67
CA PRO A 78 -2.23 8.05 2.86
C PRO A 78 -2.32 9.52 2.43
N ALA A 79 -2.88 9.77 1.26
CA ALA A 79 -3.22 11.09 0.76
C ALA A 79 -4.55 11.04 0.01
N SER A 80 -5.33 12.11 0.07
CA SER A 80 -6.57 12.20 -0.69
C SER A 80 -6.94 13.63 -1.03
N ASP A 81 -7.73 13.77 -2.09
CA ASP A 81 -8.41 15.01 -2.48
C ASP A 81 -9.88 14.69 -2.86
N ALA A 82 -10.55 15.56 -3.61
CA ALA A 82 -11.95 15.34 -3.99
C ALA A 82 -12.11 14.23 -5.06
N ASP A 83 -11.05 13.90 -5.78
CA ASP A 83 -11.07 13.04 -6.96
C ASP A 83 -10.14 11.81 -6.83
N SER A 84 -9.26 11.77 -5.81
CA SER A 84 -8.30 10.70 -5.62
C SER A 84 -8.12 10.28 -4.16
N ALA A 85 -7.85 8.98 -3.98
CA ALA A 85 -7.38 8.37 -2.75
C ALA A 85 -6.10 7.59 -3.06
N GLN A 86 -5.06 7.80 -2.26
CA GLN A 86 -3.70 7.31 -2.54
C GLN A 86 -3.05 6.80 -1.26
N VAL A 87 -2.18 5.80 -1.39
CA VAL A 87 -1.29 5.34 -0.33
C VAL A 87 0.09 5.06 -0.93
N GLY A 88 1.15 5.49 -0.27
CA GLY A 88 2.49 5.30 -0.81
C GLY A 88 3.62 5.68 0.13
N THR A 89 4.85 5.65 -0.40
CA THR A 89 6.07 6.02 0.31
C THR A 89 7.08 6.63 -0.66
N ASN A 90 7.91 7.55 -0.15
CA ASN A 90 9.03 8.13 -0.89
C ASN A 90 10.36 7.40 -0.63
N VAL A 91 10.34 6.28 0.09
CA VAL A 91 11.54 5.50 0.38
C VAL A 91 12.11 4.91 -0.92
N LYS A 92 13.33 5.32 -1.28
CA LYS A 92 13.97 4.95 -2.57
C LYS A 92 13.97 3.44 -2.86
N TYR A 93 14.20 2.61 -1.86
CA TYR A 93 14.25 1.14 -2.05
C TYR A 93 12.86 0.48 -2.06
N ALA A 94 11.78 1.23 -1.82
CA ALA A 94 10.42 0.71 -1.82
C ALA A 94 10.04 0.14 -3.20
N ALA A 95 10.41 0.83 -4.28
CA ALA A 95 10.08 0.40 -5.65
C ALA A 95 10.63 -1.00 -5.99
N ILE A 96 11.90 -1.27 -5.68
CA ILE A 96 12.49 -2.59 -5.95
C ILE A 96 11.94 -3.68 -5.02
N HIS A 97 11.40 -3.33 -3.85
CA HIS A 97 10.63 -4.29 -3.04
C HIS A 97 9.25 -4.53 -3.62
N GLN A 98 8.53 -3.48 -4.04
CA GLN A 98 7.19 -3.60 -4.60
C GLN A 98 7.18 -4.41 -5.89
N PHE A 99 8.07 -4.07 -6.82
CA PHE A 99 8.06 -4.63 -8.18
C PHE A 99 9.09 -5.74 -8.40
N GLY A 100 10.01 -5.92 -7.46
CA GLY A 100 11.21 -6.74 -7.71
C GLY A 100 12.14 -6.07 -8.71
N GLY A 101 13.16 -6.80 -9.16
CA GLY A 101 14.05 -6.37 -10.24
C GLY A 101 15.51 -6.70 -9.98
N LYS A 102 16.39 -6.16 -10.83
CA LYS A 102 17.83 -6.43 -10.80
C LYS A 102 18.61 -5.18 -10.44
N THR A 103 19.52 -5.28 -9.47
CA THR A 103 20.47 -4.18 -9.19
C THR A 103 21.60 -4.19 -10.22
N ALA A 104 22.18 -3.01 -10.50
CA ALA A 104 23.26 -2.90 -11.46
C ALA A 104 24.55 -3.62 -11.00
N ALA A 105 25.27 -4.17 -11.97
CA ALA A 105 26.61 -4.66 -11.73
C ALA A 105 27.52 -3.54 -11.26
N HIS A 106 28.38 -3.81 -10.28
CA HIS A 106 29.29 -2.82 -9.72
C HIS A 106 30.53 -3.48 -9.12
N GLU A 107 31.59 -2.71 -9.02
CA GLU A 107 32.85 -3.16 -8.43
C GLU A 107 32.89 -2.81 -6.95
N ILE A 108 33.13 -3.80 -6.10
CA ILE A 108 33.29 -3.63 -4.66
C ILE A 108 34.78 -3.52 -4.36
N ARG A 109 35.18 -2.43 -3.72
CA ARG A 109 36.54 -2.18 -3.25
C ARG A 109 36.58 -1.96 -1.75
N PRO A 110 37.64 -2.41 -1.07
CA PRO A 110 37.83 -2.12 0.34
C PRO A 110 38.12 -0.62 0.54
N ARG A 111 37.43 0.03 1.48
CA ARG A 111 37.57 1.47 1.75
C ARG A 111 38.68 1.78 2.78
N HIS A 112 38.78 0.98 3.84
CA HIS A 112 39.70 1.20 4.97
C HIS A 112 40.72 0.07 5.15
N ALA A 113 40.71 -0.94 4.28
CA ALA A 113 41.60 -2.10 4.34
C ALA A 113 42.31 -2.32 3.01
N LYS A 114 43.39 -3.11 3.00
CA LYS A 114 44.18 -3.41 1.78
C LYS A 114 43.49 -4.43 0.85
N ALA A 115 42.62 -5.29 1.39
CA ALA A 115 41.93 -6.33 0.64
C ALA A 115 40.63 -6.76 1.36
N LEU A 116 39.70 -7.33 0.60
CA LEU A 116 38.50 -8.01 1.09
C LEU A 116 38.85 -9.47 1.41
N ARG A 117 38.30 -10.04 2.47
CA ARG A 117 38.57 -11.43 2.88
C ARG A 117 37.32 -12.30 2.72
N PHE A 118 37.40 -13.35 1.92
CA PHE A 118 36.31 -14.30 1.69
C PHE A 118 36.84 -15.74 1.79
N GLY A 119 36.35 -16.54 2.74
CA GLY A 119 36.73 -17.95 2.88
C GLY A 119 38.25 -18.18 2.98
N GLY A 120 38.98 -17.29 3.66
CA GLY A 120 40.45 -17.37 3.79
C GLY A 120 41.25 -16.77 2.62
N ARG A 121 40.61 -16.38 1.53
CA ARG A 121 41.25 -15.72 0.37
C ARG A 121 41.12 -14.20 0.46
N PHE A 122 42.12 -13.49 -0.05
CA PHE A 122 42.12 -12.03 -0.14
C PHE A 122 41.90 -11.56 -1.57
N ALA A 123 40.96 -10.64 -1.76
CA ALA A 123 40.64 -10.03 -3.05
C ALA A 123 40.83 -8.51 -2.97
N LYS A 124 41.57 -7.92 -3.93
CA LYS A 124 41.73 -6.46 -4.04
C LYS A 124 40.44 -5.78 -4.52
N LYS A 125 39.61 -6.52 -5.26
CA LYS A 125 38.31 -6.08 -5.78
C LYS A 125 37.39 -7.26 -6.04
N VAL A 126 36.08 -7.02 -6.06
CA VAL A 126 35.06 -7.99 -6.47
C VAL A 126 34.17 -7.35 -7.53
N ASN A 127 33.99 -8.03 -8.67
CA ASN A 127 33.02 -7.63 -9.68
C ASN A 127 31.68 -8.27 -9.32
N HIS A 128 30.76 -7.50 -8.73
CA HIS A 128 29.45 -7.98 -8.35
C HIS A 128 28.49 -7.85 -9.55
N PRO A 129 27.82 -8.92 -9.99
CA PRO A 129 26.98 -8.89 -11.21
C PRO A 129 25.65 -8.14 -11.03
N GLY A 130 25.38 -7.68 -9.81
CA GLY A 130 24.05 -7.24 -9.39
C GLY A 130 23.32 -8.35 -8.65
N SER A 131 22.15 -8.05 -8.13
CA SER A 131 21.30 -8.97 -7.39
C SER A 131 19.93 -9.00 -8.02
N ASP A 132 19.41 -10.20 -8.22
CA ASP A 132 18.02 -10.41 -8.58
C ASP A 132 17.19 -10.41 -7.29
N ILE A 133 16.31 -9.42 -7.16
CA ILE A 133 15.48 -9.19 -5.99
C ILE A 133 14.04 -9.58 -6.35
N PRO A 134 13.44 -10.56 -5.66
CA PRO A 134 12.07 -10.94 -5.90
C PRO A 134 11.11 -9.87 -5.37
N ALA A 135 9.99 -9.70 -6.06
CA ALA A 135 8.92 -8.80 -5.66
C ALA A 135 8.32 -9.23 -4.32
N ARG A 136 8.01 -8.24 -3.49
CA ARG A 136 7.31 -8.32 -2.21
C ARG A 136 6.29 -7.19 -2.20
N PRO A 137 5.20 -7.32 -2.98
CA PRO A 137 4.21 -6.26 -3.12
C PRO A 137 3.55 -6.03 -1.76
N PHE A 138 3.77 -4.85 -1.20
CA PHE A 138 3.22 -4.43 0.09
C PHE A 138 2.09 -3.41 -0.06
N LEU A 139 1.92 -2.83 -1.26
CA LEU A 139 0.79 -1.98 -1.64
C LEU A 139 -0.40 -2.76 -2.24
N ALA A 140 -0.48 -4.07 -1.99
CA ALA A 140 -1.55 -4.90 -2.53
C ALA A 140 -2.86 -4.67 -1.77
N LEU A 141 -3.98 -4.65 -2.49
CA LEU A 141 -5.33 -4.69 -1.91
C LEU A 141 -5.91 -6.07 -2.17
N GLY A 142 -6.41 -6.72 -1.12
CA GLY A 142 -7.15 -7.98 -1.20
C GLY A 142 -8.63 -7.76 -1.50
N GLU A 143 -9.36 -8.85 -1.72
CA GLU A 143 -10.80 -8.81 -2.00
C GLU A 143 -11.60 -8.16 -0.86
N THR A 144 -11.23 -8.42 0.40
CA THR A 144 -11.88 -7.80 1.57
C THR A 144 -11.66 -6.29 1.59
N ASP A 145 -10.45 -5.83 1.28
CA ASP A 145 -10.13 -4.40 1.29
C ASP A 145 -10.91 -3.65 0.18
N LEU A 146 -11.16 -4.32 -0.96
CA LEU A 146 -11.99 -3.77 -2.03
C LEU A 146 -13.47 -3.73 -1.64
N GLN A 147 -13.96 -4.76 -0.94
CA GLN A 147 -15.33 -4.76 -0.41
C GLN A 147 -15.53 -3.63 0.61
N ASP A 148 -14.57 -3.41 1.52
CA ASP A 148 -14.64 -2.33 2.50
C ASP A 148 -14.72 -0.94 1.83
N ILE A 149 -14.05 -0.77 0.68
CA ILE A 149 -14.14 0.45 -0.14
C ILE A 149 -15.55 0.59 -0.73
N GLU A 150 -16.12 -0.47 -1.31
CA GLU A 150 -17.47 -0.45 -1.87
C GLU A 150 -18.55 -0.18 -0.82
N ASP A 151 -18.41 -0.80 0.36
CA ASP A 151 -19.30 -0.60 1.50
C ASP A 151 -19.20 0.84 1.99
N THR A 152 -17.99 1.40 2.08
CA THR A 152 -17.77 2.80 2.46
C THR A 152 -18.40 3.78 1.47
N VAL A 153 -18.38 3.48 0.17
CA VAL A 153 -19.09 4.29 -0.84
C VAL A 153 -20.60 4.21 -0.62
N SER A 154 -21.13 3.01 -0.39
CA SER A 154 -22.55 2.78 -0.16
C SER A 154 -23.06 3.50 1.09
N ASP A 155 -22.32 3.40 2.20
CA ASP A 155 -22.64 4.05 3.46
C ASP A 155 -22.57 5.57 3.36
N TYR A 156 -21.60 6.10 2.61
CA TYR A 156 -21.52 7.54 2.35
C TYR A 156 -22.77 8.07 1.62
N LEU A 157 -23.29 7.32 0.65
CA LEU A 157 -24.51 7.69 -0.08
C LEU A 157 -25.77 7.53 0.78
N ARG A 158 -25.86 6.50 1.62
CA ARG A 158 -26.96 6.31 2.58
C ARG A 158 -27.01 7.43 3.61
N ALA A 159 -25.85 7.80 4.17
CA ALA A 159 -25.74 8.93 5.09
C ALA A 159 -26.24 10.24 4.46
N ALA A 160 -26.01 10.45 3.15
CA ALA A 160 -26.55 11.61 2.43
C ALA A 160 -28.08 11.59 2.30
N LEU A 161 -28.70 10.41 2.32
CA LEU A 161 -30.15 10.25 2.35
C LEU A 161 -30.73 10.46 3.76
N GLY A 162 -29.90 10.39 4.80
CA GLY A 162 -30.30 10.49 6.20
C GLY A 162 -30.61 9.13 6.83
N GLU A 163 -30.07 8.07 6.24
CA GLU A 163 -30.09 6.69 6.75
C GLU A 163 -28.81 6.34 7.52
#